data_AF-G4YQS1-F1
#
_entry.id   AF-G4YQS1-F1
#
_cell.length_a   1.000
_cell.length_b   1.000
_cell.length_c   1.000
_cell.angle_alpha   90.00
_cell.angle_beta   90.00
_cell.angle_gamma   90.00
#
_symmetry.space_group_name_H-M   'P 1'
#
loop_
_entity.id
_entity.type
_entity.pdbx_description
1 polymer ?
#
loop_
_entity_poly.entity_id
_entity_poly.type
_entity_poly.pdbx_seq_one_letter_code
_entity_poly.pdbx_strand_id
1 'polypeptide(L)'
;MPSWPNFWSTYAGEWAQRSDVPFPAVDASVETWLAAAKQERDSILHLLRTFGHSHEIVQLLAPQVLDELTSPWRDECWQTAIEAGQQDEKTDPTRVRRLAQWGLRAERAVDNKRRKAIVTSTDEWDVEKAENYGRDVVMWLCAPSRTSRLSHYLLFAHIYAEKVAAMIGEDSHPDDSAQTKLQRHLTALRKLPTFKAAFLTNDKAMTVKWGTIGRYMAHVVDDGDGSHQNQLTTMTPQLQY
;
A
#
# COMPACT_ATOMS: atom_id res chain seq x y z
N MET A 1 -14.92 -22.36 -13.57
CA MET A 1 -14.27 -21.58 -12.50
C MET A 1 -13.02 -20.92 -13.08
N PRO A 2 -12.61 -19.73 -12.62
CA PRO A 2 -11.32 -19.16 -13.02
C PRO A 2 -10.21 -20.16 -12.69
N SER A 3 -9.24 -20.35 -13.59
CA SER A 3 -8.12 -21.28 -13.40
C SER A 3 -7.04 -20.74 -12.46
N TRP A 4 -7.09 -19.45 -12.12
CA TRP A 4 -6.05 -18.79 -11.33
C TRP A 4 -5.83 -19.37 -9.92
N PRO A 5 -6.84 -19.88 -9.18
CA PRO A 5 -6.59 -20.49 -7.86
C PRO A 5 -5.68 -21.72 -7.95
N ASN A 6 -5.76 -22.47 -9.06
CA ASN A 6 -4.87 -23.61 -9.30
C ASN A 6 -3.43 -23.13 -9.51
N PHE A 7 -3.23 -22.02 -10.22
CA PHE A 7 -1.90 -21.41 -10.39
C PHE A 7 -1.33 -20.85 -9.08
N TRP A 8 -2.16 -20.35 -8.17
CA TRP A 8 -1.68 -19.98 -6.83
C TRP A 8 -1.23 -21.22 -6.05
N SER A 9 -1.98 -22.31 -6.15
CA SER A 9 -1.71 -23.55 -5.43
C SER A 9 -0.41 -24.24 -5.87
N THR A 10 0.12 -23.96 -7.07
CA THR A 10 1.40 -24.54 -7.50
C THR A 10 2.59 -24.05 -6.66
N TYR A 11 2.48 -22.89 -6.00
CA TYR A 11 3.52 -22.40 -5.09
C TYR A 11 3.60 -23.18 -3.77
N ALA A 12 2.60 -24.03 -3.45
CA ALA A 12 2.57 -24.77 -2.19
C ALA A 12 3.74 -25.73 -2.03
N GLY A 13 4.21 -26.35 -3.12
CA GLY A 13 5.34 -27.28 -3.09
C GLY A 13 6.65 -26.58 -2.71
N GLU A 14 6.95 -25.45 -3.35
CA GLU A 14 8.12 -24.63 -3.04
C GLU A 14 8.02 -24.01 -1.64
N TRP A 15 6.82 -23.58 -1.24
CA TRP A 15 6.54 -23.06 0.09
C TRP A 15 6.88 -24.08 1.18
N ALA A 16 6.44 -25.33 1.04
CA ALA A 16 6.68 -26.38 2.03
C ALA A 16 8.15 -26.78 2.16
N GLN A 17 9.01 -26.42 1.19
CA GLN A 17 10.46 -26.65 1.28
C GLN A 17 11.18 -25.57 2.10
N ARG A 18 10.58 -24.37 2.23
CA ARG A 18 11.21 -23.20 2.87
C ARG A 18 10.57 -22.80 4.19
N SER A 19 9.33 -23.21 4.45
CA SER A 19 8.57 -22.79 5.62
C SER A 19 7.84 -23.95 6.30
N ASP A 20 7.81 -23.91 7.63
CA ASP A 20 7.02 -24.81 8.47
C ASP A 20 5.55 -24.34 8.62
N VAL A 21 5.23 -23.13 8.16
CA VAL A 21 3.86 -22.61 8.19
C VAL A 21 3.06 -23.17 7.02
N PRO A 22 1.78 -23.56 7.20
CA PRO A 22 0.96 -24.00 6.08
C PRO A 22 0.84 -22.93 4.99
N PHE A 23 0.87 -23.35 3.73
CA PHE A 23 0.73 -22.45 2.60
C PHE A 23 -0.62 -21.71 2.66
N PRO A 24 -0.63 -20.37 2.50
CA PRO A 24 -1.87 -19.60 2.48
C PRO A 24 -2.60 -19.78 1.14
N ALA A 25 -3.29 -20.93 0.99
CA ALA A 25 -4.16 -21.19 -0.15
C ALA A 25 -5.35 -20.21 -0.20
N VAL A 26 -6.04 -20.16 -1.34
CA VAL A 26 -7.16 -19.23 -1.56
C VAL A 26 -8.31 -19.44 -0.57
N ASP A 27 -8.57 -20.69 -0.22
CA ASP A 27 -9.60 -21.14 0.72
C ASP A 27 -9.06 -21.35 2.14
N ALA A 28 -7.79 -21.02 2.39
CA ALA A 28 -7.20 -21.15 3.71
C ALA A 28 -7.89 -20.21 4.72
N SER A 29 -7.90 -20.65 5.98
CA SER A 29 -8.45 -19.86 7.08
C SER A 29 -7.71 -18.53 7.25
N VAL A 30 -8.38 -17.56 7.88
CA VAL A 30 -7.74 -16.27 8.18
C VAL A 30 -6.57 -16.46 9.15
N GLU A 31 -6.65 -17.43 10.05
CA GLU A 31 -5.59 -17.82 10.98
C GLU A 31 -4.35 -18.32 10.23
N THR A 32 -4.54 -19.14 9.19
CA THR A 32 -3.45 -19.61 8.33
C THR A 32 -2.78 -18.43 7.61
N TRP A 33 -3.57 -17.55 7.00
CA TRP A 33 -3.06 -16.35 6.34
C TRP A 33 -2.30 -15.44 7.29
N LEU A 34 -2.80 -15.24 8.52
CA LEU A 34 -2.13 -14.44 9.55
C LEU A 34 -0.83 -15.08 10.01
N ALA A 35 -0.79 -16.40 10.21
CA ALA A 35 0.42 -17.11 10.59
C ALA A 35 1.50 -16.96 9.51
N ALA A 36 1.11 -17.11 8.25
CA ALA A 36 1.99 -16.94 7.10
C ALA A 36 2.46 -15.47 6.96
N ALA A 37 1.57 -14.50 7.14
CA ALA A 37 1.93 -13.07 7.10
C ALA A 37 2.92 -12.66 8.20
N LYS A 38 2.90 -13.33 9.35
CA LYS A 38 3.82 -13.05 10.48
C LYS A 38 5.19 -13.68 10.30
N GLN A 39 5.25 -14.89 9.75
CA GLN A 39 6.48 -15.68 9.70
C GLN A 39 7.16 -15.62 8.33
N GLU A 40 6.37 -15.48 7.26
CA GLU A 40 6.79 -15.63 5.86
C GLU A 40 6.33 -14.43 5.01
N ARG A 41 6.32 -13.26 5.63
CA ARG A 41 5.85 -12.02 5.02
C ARG A 41 6.47 -11.77 3.65
N ASP A 42 7.79 -11.80 3.57
CA ASP A 42 8.52 -11.44 2.35
C ASP A 42 8.31 -12.47 1.25
N SER A 43 8.17 -13.75 1.62
CA SER A 43 7.77 -14.83 0.72
C SER A 43 6.38 -14.55 0.11
N ILE A 44 5.39 -14.17 0.91
CA ILE A 44 4.04 -13.81 0.41
C ILE A 44 4.11 -12.60 -0.52
N LEU A 45 4.82 -11.56 -0.12
CA LEU A 45 4.93 -10.33 -0.92
C LEU A 45 5.64 -10.58 -2.25
N HIS A 46 6.67 -11.42 -2.25
CA HIS A 46 7.34 -11.87 -3.47
C HIS A 46 6.38 -12.64 -4.39
N LEU A 47 5.64 -13.62 -3.85
CA LEU A 47 4.64 -14.35 -4.61
C LEU A 47 3.55 -13.43 -5.17
N LEU A 48 3.05 -12.48 -4.38
CA LEU A 48 2.05 -11.51 -4.86
C LEU A 48 2.61 -10.63 -5.99
N ARG A 49 3.87 -10.23 -5.93
CA ARG A 49 4.51 -9.42 -6.97
C ARG A 49 4.69 -10.20 -8.28
N THR A 50 5.03 -11.48 -8.21
CA THR A 50 5.30 -12.32 -9.39
C THR A 50 4.05 -13.00 -9.94
N PHE A 51 2.99 -13.12 -9.15
CA PHE A 51 1.75 -13.76 -9.56
C PHE A 51 0.91 -12.85 -10.47
N GLY A 52 0.62 -13.30 -11.69
CA GLY A 52 -0.12 -12.50 -12.69
C GLY A 52 -1.55 -12.10 -12.28
N HIS A 53 -2.11 -12.73 -11.25
CA HIS A 53 -3.45 -12.45 -10.73
C HIS A 53 -3.43 -11.96 -9.28
N SER A 54 -2.40 -11.22 -8.85
CA SER A 54 -2.28 -10.73 -7.46
C SER A 54 -3.53 -9.99 -6.96
N HIS A 55 -4.18 -9.20 -7.81
CA HIS A 55 -5.41 -8.50 -7.47
C HIS A 55 -6.56 -9.43 -7.05
N GLU A 56 -6.62 -10.65 -7.60
CA GLU A 56 -7.60 -11.68 -7.23
C GLU A 56 -7.32 -12.26 -5.84
N ILE A 57 -6.05 -12.34 -5.42
CA ILE A 57 -5.68 -12.72 -4.06
C ILE A 57 -5.99 -11.58 -3.10
N VAL A 58 -5.55 -10.35 -3.42
CA VAL A 58 -5.64 -9.21 -2.50
C VAL A 58 -7.09 -8.85 -2.17
N GLN A 59 -8.02 -8.96 -3.13
CA GLN A 59 -9.45 -8.71 -2.86
C GLN A 59 -10.07 -9.71 -1.87
N LEU A 60 -9.47 -10.90 -1.71
CA LEU A 60 -9.94 -11.95 -0.80
C LEU A 60 -9.29 -11.87 0.59
N LEU A 61 -8.22 -11.09 0.73
CA LEU A 61 -7.54 -10.96 2.01
C LEU A 61 -8.44 -10.29 3.05
N ALA A 62 -8.56 -10.93 4.20
CA ALA A 62 -9.18 -10.30 5.36
C ALA A 62 -8.39 -9.03 5.77
N PRO A 63 -9.04 -7.96 6.25
CA PRO A 63 -8.38 -6.70 6.61
C PRO A 63 -7.19 -6.88 7.56
N GLN A 64 -7.32 -7.78 8.54
CA GLN A 64 -6.25 -8.09 9.50
C GLN A 64 -5.01 -8.73 8.88
N VAL A 65 -5.16 -9.51 7.81
CA VAL A 65 -4.02 -10.11 7.07
C VAL A 65 -3.30 -9.02 6.30
N LEU A 66 -4.05 -8.17 5.61
CA LEU A 66 -3.50 -7.02 4.90
C LEU A 66 -2.76 -6.08 5.86
N ASP A 67 -3.34 -5.81 7.02
CA ASP A 67 -2.73 -4.96 8.03
C ASP A 67 -1.44 -5.58 8.59
N GLU A 68 -1.40 -6.89 8.80
CA GLU A 68 -0.18 -7.60 9.21
C GLU A 68 0.91 -7.49 8.13
N LEU A 69 0.60 -7.84 6.88
CA LEU A 69 1.55 -7.80 5.75
C LEU A 69 2.19 -6.42 5.54
N THR A 70 1.42 -5.35 5.78
CA THR A 70 1.87 -3.98 5.52
C THR A 70 2.34 -3.26 6.79
N SER A 71 2.34 -3.92 7.96
CA SER A 71 2.69 -3.27 9.23
C SER A 71 4.09 -2.64 9.25
N PRO A 72 5.16 -3.31 8.80
CA PRO A 72 6.50 -2.69 8.78
C PRO A 72 6.56 -1.44 7.90
N TRP A 73 5.89 -1.47 6.75
CA TRP A 73 5.86 -0.34 5.81
C TRP A 73 5.05 0.84 6.34
N ARG A 74 4.00 0.61 7.12
CA ARG A 74 3.25 1.70 7.77
C ARG A 74 4.07 2.37 8.86
N ASP A 75 4.84 1.59 9.63
CA ASP A 75 5.75 2.12 10.64
C ASP A 75 6.87 2.96 9.99
N GLU A 76 7.44 2.47 8.89
CA GLU A 76 8.39 3.22 8.05
C GLU A 76 7.78 4.54 7.55
N CYS A 77 6.57 4.52 6.98
CA CYS A 77 5.91 5.73 6.48
C CYS A 77 5.64 6.74 7.59
N TRP A 78 5.21 6.27 8.78
CA TRP A 78 5.01 7.14 9.93
C TRP A 78 6.31 7.80 10.36
N GLN A 79 7.40 7.01 10.49
CA GLN A 79 8.70 7.54 10.87
C GLN A 79 9.20 8.58 9.87
N THR A 80 9.13 8.30 8.57
CA THR A 80 9.54 9.27 7.55
C THR A 80 8.67 10.52 7.53
N ALA A 81 7.36 10.41 7.82
CA ALA A 81 6.48 11.57 7.93
C ALA A 81 6.80 12.43 9.17
N ILE A 82 7.17 11.80 10.29
CA ILE A 82 7.67 12.49 11.49
C ILE A 82 8.96 13.26 11.17
N GLU A 83 9.91 12.62 10.48
CA GLU A 83 11.19 13.22 10.09
C GLU A 83 11.00 14.37 9.09
N ALA A 84 10.17 14.18 8.06
CA ALA A 84 9.86 15.22 7.07
C ALA A 84 9.22 16.45 7.73
N GLY A 85 8.28 16.25 8.67
CA GLY A 85 7.65 17.34 9.40
C GLY A 85 8.61 18.10 10.33
N GLN A 86 9.72 17.49 10.76
CA GLN A 86 10.76 18.17 11.54
C GLN A 86 11.72 18.98 10.65
N GLN A 87 11.93 18.54 9.41
CA GLN A 87 12.85 19.15 8.45
C GLN A 87 12.22 20.28 7.63
N ASP A 88 10.89 20.34 7.54
CA ASP A 88 10.19 21.42 6.83
C ASP A 88 10.33 22.76 7.56
N GLU A 89 11.12 23.66 6.98
CA GLU A 89 11.38 25.03 7.47
C GLU A 89 10.12 25.88 7.69
N LYS A 90 9.01 25.53 7.03
CA LYS A 90 7.72 26.24 7.18
C LYS A 90 6.90 25.73 8.37
N THR A 91 7.35 24.67 9.03
CA THR A 91 6.64 24.08 10.16
C THR A 91 6.80 24.93 11.42
N ASP A 92 5.70 25.10 12.17
CA ASP A 92 5.71 25.75 13.47
C ASP A 92 6.74 25.08 14.41
N PRO A 93 7.66 25.82 15.05
CA PRO A 93 8.65 25.24 15.97
C PRO A 93 8.07 24.40 17.10
N THR A 94 6.85 24.73 17.55
CA THR A 94 6.10 23.96 18.55
C THR A 94 5.73 22.58 18.01
N ARG A 95 5.24 22.52 16.76
CA ARG A 95 4.96 21.26 16.06
C ARG A 95 6.24 20.46 15.87
N VAL A 96 7.33 21.07 15.40
CA VAL A 96 8.64 20.40 15.24
C VAL A 96 9.08 19.74 16.54
N ARG A 97 9.04 20.47 17.66
CA ARG A 97 9.42 19.94 18.98
C ARG A 97 8.51 18.78 19.41
N ARG A 98 7.20 18.86 19.16
CA ARG A 98 6.25 17.78 19.48
C ARG A 98 6.53 16.53 18.65
N LEU A 99 6.71 16.66 17.34
CA LEU A 99 7.04 15.55 16.44
C LEU A 99 8.35 14.86 16.87
N ALA A 100 9.38 15.64 17.22
CA ALA A 100 10.64 15.10 17.72
C ALA A 100 10.46 14.31 19.02
N GLN A 101 9.67 14.83 19.96
CA GLN A 101 9.35 14.12 21.21
C GLN A 101 8.52 12.85 20.95
N TRP A 102 7.57 12.90 20.01
CA TRP A 102 6.75 11.74 19.67
C TRP A 102 7.59 10.63 19.02
N GLY A 103 8.42 10.98 18.03
CA GLY A 103 9.40 10.08 17.41
C GLY A 103 10.32 9.43 18.45
N LEU A 104 10.92 10.24 19.32
CA LEU A 104 11.85 9.77 20.36
C LEU A 104 11.18 8.81 21.35
N ARG A 105 9.91 9.05 21.73
CA ARG A 105 9.17 8.12 22.59
C ARG A 105 8.93 6.77 21.90
N ALA A 106 8.63 6.78 20.60
CA ALA A 106 8.42 5.55 19.83
C ALA A 106 9.72 4.76 19.62
N GLU A 107 10.84 5.46 19.42
CA GLU A 107 12.18 4.87 19.32
C GLU A 107 12.61 4.22 20.65
N ARG A 108 12.36 4.89 21.77
CA ARG A 108 12.70 4.41 23.12
C ARG A 108 11.73 3.38 23.70
N ALA A 109 10.77 2.91 22.90
CA ALA A 109 9.81 1.91 23.36
C ALA A 109 10.52 0.58 23.63
N VAL A 110 10.26 -0.01 24.81
CA VAL A 110 10.89 -1.26 25.24
C VAL A 110 10.41 -2.50 24.48
N ASP A 111 9.24 -2.42 23.85
CA ASP A 111 8.65 -3.49 23.06
C ASP A 111 7.70 -2.95 21.98
N ASN A 112 7.32 -3.82 21.04
CA ASN A 112 6.43 -3.48 19.92
C ASN A 112 5.01 -3.07 20.38
N LYS A 113 4.53 -3.59 21.51
CA LYS A 113 3.20 -3.24 22.05
C LYS A 113 3.20 -1.80 22.53
N ARG A 114 4.24 -1.38 23.24
CA ARG A 114 4.44 -0.01 23.73
C ARG A 114 4.68 0.94 22.56
N ARG A 115 5.50 0.55 21.58
CA ARG A 115 5.70 1.34 20.35
C ARG A 115 4.36 1.59 19.65
N LYS A 116 3.58 0.54 19.41
CA LYS A 116 2.26 0.64 18.78
C LYS A 116 1.34 1.59 19.55
N ALA A 117 1.27 1.49 20.88
CA ALA A 117 0.46 2.39 21.69
C ALA A 117 0.88 3.87 21.57
N ILE A 118 2.19 4.15 21.42
CA ILE A 118 2.70 5.50 21.22
C ILE A 118 2.36 6.01 19.82
N VAL A 119 2.58 5.20 18.78
CA VAL A 119 2.29 5.55 17.39
C VAL A 119 0.80 5.75 17.16
N THR A 120 -0.07 5.02 17.86
CA THR A 120 -1.53 5.15 17.75
C THR A 120 -2.16 6.02 18.84
N SER A 121 -1.39 6.90 19.48
CA SER A 121 -1.87 7.79 20.54
C SER A 121 -2.97 8.73 20.03
N THR A 122 -4.18 8.65 20.59
CA THR A 122 -5.31 9.51 20.19
C THR A 122 -4.99 10.99 20.34
N ASP A 123 -4.37 11.40 21.45
CA ASP A 123 -4.05 12.81 21.73
C ASP A 123 -3.14 13.41 20.66
N GLU A 124 -2.10 12.67 20.23
CA GLU A 124 -1.18 13.13 19.19
C GLU A 124 -1.88 13.27 17.84
N TRP A 125 -2.75 12.30 17.50
CA TRP A 125 -3.50 12.32 16.25
C TRP A 125 -4.60 13.38 16.21
N ASP A 126 -5.21 13.72 17.34
CA ASP A 126 -6.19 14.81 17.42
C ASP A 126 -5.52 16.17 17.21
N VAL A 127 -4.31 16.35 17.74
CA VAL A 127 -3.52 17.56 17.48
C VAL A 127 -3.08 17.63 16.02
N GLU A 128 -2.53 16.55 15.45
CA GLU A 128 -2.19 16.52 14.01
C GLU A 128 -3.42 16.80 13.14
N LYS A 129 -4.60 16.27 13.50
CA LYS A 129 -5.84 16.55 12.77
C LYS A 129 -6.22 18.02 12.83
N ALA A 130 -6.10 18.68 13.99
CA ALA A 130 -6.38 20.11 14.14
C ALA A 130 -5.42 20.97 13.29
N GLU A 131 -4.18 20.51 13.12
CA GLU A 131 -3.15 21.16 12.31
C GLU A 131 -3.17 20.74 10.82
N ASN A 132 -4.21 20.02 10.39
CA ASN A 132 -4.33 19.46 9.04
C ASN A 132 -3.11 18.62 8.62
N TYR A 133 -2.50 17.91 9.57
CA TYR A 133 -1.37 17.00 9.39
C TYR A 133 -0.14 17.70 8.78
N GLY A 134 0.00 19.02 8.98
CA GLY A 134 1.05 19.82 8.33
C GLY A 134 0.90 19.90 6.81
N ARG A 135 -0.29 19.61 6.25
CA ARG A 135 -0.54 19.46 4.81
C ARG A 135 0.26 18.33 4.15
N ASP A 136 0.80 17.41 4.95
CA ASP A 136 1.50 16.23 4.48
C ASP A 136 0.51 15.06 4.28
N VAL A 137 0.43 14.57 3.05
CA VAL A 137 -0.49 13.47 2.69
C VAL A 137 -0.07 12.13 3.28
N VAL A 138 1.23 11.88 3.49
CA VAL A 138 1.75 10.66 4.11
C VAL A 138 1.43 10.70 5.60
N MET A 139 1.66 11.83 6.28
CA MET A 139 1.25 12.01 7.67
C MET A 139 -0.26 11.80 7.84
N TRP A 140 -1.06 12.38 6.92
CA TRP A 140 -2.51 12.16 6.90
C TRP A 140 -2.88 10.68 6.72
N LEU A 141 -2.23 9.95 5.82
CA LEU A 141 -2.48 8.51 5.60
C LEU A 141 -2.09 7.65 6.80
N CYS A 142 -1.08 8.05 7.58
CA CYS A 142 -0.60 7.29 8.74
C CYS A 142 -1.57 7.29 9.94
N ALA A 143 -2.57 8.18 9.96
CA ALA A 143 -3.54 8.25 11.04
C ALA A 143 -4.29 6.90 11.23
N PRO A 144 -4.56 6.44 12.47
CA PRO A 144 -5.19 5.14 12.75
C PRO A 144 -6.54 4.93 12.03
N SER A 145 -7.32 6.00 11.86
CA SER A 145 -8.58 5.95 11.09
C SER A 145 -8.43 5.59 9.60
N ARG A 146 -7.21 5.57 9.08
CA ARG A 146 -6.87 5.35 7.66
C ARG A 146 -5.93 4.17 7.45
N THR A 147 -5.70 3.35 8.48
CA THR A 147 -4.83 2.17 8.42
C THR A 147 -5.14 1.30 7.20
N SER A 148 -6.39 0.87 7.02
CA SER A 148 -6.80 0.05 5.87
C SER A 148 -6.47 0.71 4.52
N ARG A 149 -6.69 2.03 4.39
CA ARG A 149 -6.38 2.76 3.16
C ARG A 149 -4.88 2.76 2.89
N LEU A 150 -4.07 3.10 3.88
CA LEU A 150 -2.61 3.09 3.73
C LEU A 150 -2.11 1.67 3.42
N SER A 151 -2.64 0.64 4.07
CA SER A 151 -2.30 -0.76 3.81
C SER A 151 -2.53 -1.16 2.34
N HIS A 152 -3.68 -0.78 1.76
CA HIS A 152 -3.94 -1.03 0.34
C HIS A 152 -3.01 -0.25 -0.59
N TYR A 153 -2.74 1.01 -0.28
CA TYR A 153 -1.84 1.86 -1.08
C TYR A 153 -0.42 1.27 -1.10
N LEU A 154 0.07 0.85 0.07
CA LEU A 154 1.40 0.24 0.21
C LEU A 154 1.49 -1.10 -0.51
N LEU A 155 0.49 -1.97 -0.35
CA LEU A 155 0.49 -3.25 -1.04
C LEU A 155 0.42 -3.08 -2.56
N PHE A 156 -0.41 -2.14 -3.04
CA PHE A 156 -0.48 -1.81 -4.46
C PHE A 156 0.86 -1.28 -4.99
N ALA A 157 1.43 -0.29 -4.29
CA ALA A 157 2.71 0.31 -4.64
C ALA A 157 3.86 -0.71 -4.63
N HIS A 158 3.77 -1.74 -3.80
CA HIS A 158 4.73 -2.84 -3.79
C HIS A 158 4.55 -3.79 -4.98
N ILE A 159 3.34 -4.31 -5.19
CA ILE A 159 3.04 -5.30 -6.25
C ILE A 159 3.34 -4.71 -7.62
N TYR A 160 3.02 -3.44 -7.83
CA TYR A 160 3.13 -2.78 -9.13
C TYR A 160 4.23 -1.71 -9.19
N ALA A 161 5.25 -1.79 -8.33
CA ALA A 161 6.29 -0.75 -8.19
C ALA A 161 6.89 -0.31 -9.54
N GLU A 162 7.34 -1.26 -10.36
CA GLU A 162 7.94 -1.01 -11.67
C GLU A 162 6.96 -0.34 -12.64
N LYS A 163 5.73 -0.85 -12.72
CA LYS A 163 4.70 -0.29 -13.60
C LYS A 163 4.30 1.12 -13.19
N VAL A 164 4.19 1.37 -11.88
CA VAL A 164 3.86 2.69 -11.34
C VAL A 164 4.97 3.70 -11.63
N ALA A 165 6.24 3.31 -11.48
CA ALA A 165 7.37 4.15 -11.83
C ALA A 165 7.39 4.49 -13.33
N ALA A 166 7.21 3.48 -14.19
CA ALA A 166 7.16 3.66 -15.64
C ALA A 166 6.04 4.62 -16.07
N MET A 167 4.84 4.49 -15.49
CA MET A 167 3.69 5.38 -15.78
C MET A 167 3.96 6.87 -15.49
N ILE A 168 4.88 7.18 -14.58
CA ILE A 168 5.24 8.56 -14.23
C ILE A 168 6.60 9.00 -14.80
N GLY A 169 7.26 8.17 -15.61
CA GLY A 169 8.56 8.45 -16.21
C GLY A 169 9.73 8.37 -15.23
N GLU A 170 9.62 7.53 -14.21
CA GLU A 170 10.69 7.27 -13.23
C GLU A 170 11.16 5.81 -13.31
N ASP A 171 12.36 5.56 -12.81
CA ASP A 171 12.89 4.21 -12.63
C ASP A 171 12.47 3.61 -11.28
N SER A 172 12.36 2.29 -11.23
CA SER A 172 12.17 1.54 -9.99
C SER A 172 13.39 0.69 -9.69
N HIS A 173 13.84 0.70 -8.44
CA HIS A 173 14.86 -0.19 -7.92
C HIS A 173 14.23 -1.23 -6.97
N PRO A 174 14.75 -2.48 -6.91
CA PRO A 174 14.30 -3.47 -5.93
C PRO A 174 14.34 -2.95 -4.48
N ASP A 175 15.42 -2.24 -4.15
CA ASP A 175 15.72 -1.71 -2.81
C ASP A 175 15.01 -0.39 -2.47
N ASP A 176 14.16 0.12 -3.37
CA ASP A 176 13.37 1.32 -3.05
C ASP A 176 12.54 1.10 -1.79
N SER A 177 12.57 2.08 -0.89
CA SER A 177 11.82 2.04 0.35
C SER A 177 10.31 1.98 0.09
N ALA A 178 9.53 1.52 1.08
CA ALA A 178 8.08 1.50 0.95
C ALA A 178 7.51 2.91 0.83
N GLN A 179 8.13 3.88 1.52
CA GLN A 179 7.82 5.29 1.39
C GLN A 179 8.05 5.82 -0.04
N THR A 180 9.15 5.43 -0.70
CA THR A 180 9.45 5.88 -2.07
C THR A 180 8.44 5.30 -3.05
N LYS A 181 8.14 4.01 -2.94
CA LYS A 181 7.11 3.33 -3.72
C LYS A 181 5.73 4.00 -3.51
N LEU A 182 5.38 4.33 -2.27
CA LEU A 182 4.14 5.04 -1.95
C LEU A 182 4.09 6.42 -2.61
N GLN A 183 5.18 7.18 -2.62
CA GLN A 183 5.23 8.51 -3.21
C GLN A 183 5.05 8.49 -4.73
N ARG A 184 5.64 7.50 -5.42
CA ARG A 184 5.37 7.28 -6.84
C ARG A 184 3.90 6.97 -7.08
N HIS A 185 3.31 6.10 -6.26
CA HIS A 185 1.88 5.79 -6.34
C HIS A 185 0.99 7.02 -6.13
N LEU A 186 1.27 7.83 -5.10
CA LEU A 186 0.55 9.09 -4.85
C LEU A 186 0.73 10.10 -5.99
N THR A 187 1.92 10.17 -6.58
CA THR A 187 2.18 11.00 -7.76
C THR A 187 1.38 10.52 -8.97
N ALA A 188 1.31 9.20 -9.22
CA ALA A 188 0.49 8.63 -10.27
C ALA A 188 -1.00 8.95 -10.06
N LEU A 189 -1.53 8.77 -8.84
CA LEU A 189 -2.93 9.13 -8.51
C LEU A 189 -3.24 10.61 -8.76
N ARG A 190 -2.26 11.49 -8.58
CA ARG A 190 -2.41 12.93 -8.82
C ARG A 190 -2.32 13.29 -10.31
N LYS A 191 -1.37 12.71 -11.04
CA LYS A 191 -1.06 13.06 -12.43
C LYS A 191 -1.95 12.34 -13.46
N LEU A 192 -2.47 11.16 -13.14
CA LEU A 192 -3.13 10.27 -14.10
C LEU A 192 -4.61 10.03 -13.70
N PRO A 193 -5.57 10.78 -14.26
CA PRO A 193 -6.98 10.65 -13.91
C PRO A 193 -7.57 9.27 -14.17
N THR A 194 -7.16 8.61 -15.27
CA THR A 194 -7.61 7.26 -15.63
C THR A 194 -7.15 6.21 -14.61
N PHE A 195 -5.90 6.30 -14.18
CA PHE A 195 -5.34 5.48 -13.09
C PHE A 195 -6.11 5.70 -11.78
N LYS A 196 -6.37 6.96 -11.40
CA LYS A 196 -7.15 7.28 -10.20
C LYS A 196 -8.56 6.70 -10.25
N ALA A 197 -9.25 6.81 -11.39
CA ALA A 197 -10.60 6.29 -11.58
C ALA A 197 -10.65 4.74 -11.54
N ALA A 198 -9.60 4.09 -12.03
CA ALA A 198 -9.44 2.64 -11.95
C ALA A 198 -9.11 2.17 -10.53
N PHE A 199 -8.32 2.94 -9.77
CA PHE A 199 -7.88 2.58 -8.43
C PHE A 199 -8.95 2.81 -7.36
N LEU A 200 -9.65 3.95 -7.37
CA LEU A 200 -10.56 4.35 -6.29
C LEU A 200 -12.04 4.30 -6.71
N THR A 201 -12.91 4.04 -5.74
CA THR A 201 -14.33 4.38 -5.82
C THR A 201 -14.55 5.88 -5.70
N ASN A 202 -15.65 6.36 -6.29
CA ASN A 202 -16.11 7.76 -6.17
C ASN A 202 -16.95 7.97 -4.91
N ASP A 203 -16.98 7.01 -3.98
CA ASP A 203 -17.68 7.15 -2.71
C ASP A 203 -16.84 7.94 -1.70
N LYS A 204 -17.47 8.35 -0.58
CA LYS A 204 -16.77 9.07 0.50
C LYS A 204 -15.64 8.24 1.12
N ALA A 205 -15.77 6.91 1.08
CA ALA A 205 -14.80 5.98 1.63
C ALA A 205 -13.56 5.79 0.74
N MET A 206 -13.60 6.20 -0.53
CA MET A 206 -12.56 6.02 -1.55
C MET A 206 -11.87 4.66 -1.41
N THR A 207 -12.68 3.60 -1.44
CA THR A 207 -12.22 2.21 -1.36
C THR A 207 -11.46 1.82 -2.63
N VAL A 208 -10.54 0.86 -2.49
CA VAL A 208 -9.71 0.38 -3.62
C VAL A 208 -10.45 -0.68 -4.42
N LYS A 209 -10.51 -0.50 -5.75
CA LYS A 209 -11.14 -1.44 -6.68
C LYS A 209 -10.14 -2.44 -7.25
N TRP A 210 -9.74 -3.43 -6.45
CA TRP A 210 -8.70 -4.40 -6.84
C TRP A 210 -8.94 -5.07 -8.20
N GLY A 211 -10.16 -5.54 -8.48
CA GLY A 211 -10.49 -6.14 -9.78
C GLY A 211 -10.37 -5.16 -10.97
N THR A 212 -10.73 -3.88 -10.78
CA THR A 212 -10.63 -2.87 -11.84
C THR A 212 -9.19 -2.45 -12.07
N ILE A 213 -8.43 -2.17 -11.00
CA ILE A 213 -7.04 -1.77 -11.13
C ILE A 213 -6.16 -2.92 -11.61
N GLY A 214 -6.48 -4.16 -11.24
CA GLY A 214 -5.79 -5.35 -11.74
C GLY A 214 -5.84 -5.46 -13.26
N ARG A 215 -7.04 -5.27 -13.85
CA ARG A 215 -7.22 -5.22 -15.31
C ARG A 215 -6.50 -4.03 -15.94
N TYR A 216 -6.61 -2.85 -15.34
CA TYR A 216 -5.90 -1.66 -15.82
C TYR A 216 -4.39 -1.90 -15.89
N MET A 217 -3.79 -2.47 -14.83
CA MET A 217 -2.35 -2.75 -14.77
C MET A 217 -1.90 -3.90 -15.67
N ALA A 218 -2.82 -4.78 -16.10
CA ALA A 218 -2.52 -5.78 -17.13
C ALA A 218 -2.34 -5.10 -18.50
N HIS A 219 -3.23 -4.18 -18.87
CA HIS A 219 -3.16 -3.46 -20.15
C HIS A 219 -1.98 -2.50 -20.26
N VAL A 220 -1.55 -1.87 -19.15
CA VAL A 220 -0.35 -1.01 -19.13
C VAL A 220 0.93 -1.76 -19.55
N VAL A 221 0.95 -3.09 -19.54
CA VAL A 221 2.11 -3.92 -19.97
C VAL A 221 2.11 -4.25 -21.45
N ASP A 222 0.94 -4.40 -22.07
CA ASP A 222 0.84 -4.77 -23.49
C ASP A 222 1.16 -3.57 -24.40
N ASP A 223 1.03 -2.35 -23.90
CA ASP A 223 1.24 -1.09 -24.64
C ASP A 223 2.69 -0.55 -24.54
N GLY A 224 3.66 -1.38 -24.14
CA GLY A 224 5.08 -1.03 -24.03
C GLY A 224 5.79 -0.70 -25.34
N ASP A 225 5.08 -0.64 -26.47
CA ASP A 225 5.59 -0.20 -27.77
C ASP A 225 5.04 1.20 -28.12
N GLY A 226 5.58 2.20 -27.43
CA GLY A 226 5.89 3.50 -28.03
C GLY A 226 4.78 4.27 -28.75
N SER A 227 3.49 4.15 -28.40
CA SER A 227 2.50 5.11 -28.88
C SER A 227 1.20 5.05 -28.10
N HIS A 228 0.69 6.25 -27.77
CA HIS A 228 -0.73 6.59 -27.53
C HIS A 228 -1.08 7.17 -26.16
N GLN A 229 -0.80 8.47 -26.04
CA GLN A 229 -1.67 9.41 -25.32
C GLN A 229 -3.10 9.54 -25.91
N ASN A 230 -3.49 8.72 -26.90
CA ASN A 230 -4.71 8.91 -27.70
C ASN A 230 -5.69 7.71 -27.75
N GLN A 231 -5.46 6.58 -27.06
CA GLN A 231 -6.35 5.42 -27.16
C GLN A 231 -7.23 5.14 -25.93
N LEU A 232 -7.07 5.85 -24.81
CA LEU A 232 -7.98 5.73 -23.66
C LEU A 232 -9.29 6.54 -23.81
N THR A 233 -9.47 7.26 -24.92
CA THR A 233 -10.65 8.09 -25.19
C THR A 233 -11.81 7.32 -25.84
N THR A 234 -11.62 6.07 -26.26
CA THR A 234 -12.64 5.31 -27.03
C THR A 234 -13.51 4.36 -26.22
N MET A 235 -13.32 4.23 -24.90
CA MET A 235 -14.24 3.48 -24.03
C MET A 235 -15.15 4.37 -23.19
N THR A 236 -15.72 5.40 -23.81
CA THR A 236 -16.88 6.10 -23.24
C THR A 236 -18.13 5.37 -23.72
N PRO A 237 -18.96 4.74 -22.85
CA PRO A 237 -20.31 4.39 -23.24
C PRO A 237 -21.04 5.72 -23.50
N GLN A 238 -21.57 5.89 -24.70
CA GLN A 238 -22.48 6.99 -25.00
C GLN A 238 -23.67 6.92 -24.04
N LEU A 239 -23.67 7.78 -23.03
CA LEU A 239 -24.87 8.13 -22.30
C LEU A 239 -25.56 9.22 -23.12
N GLN A 240 -26.57 8.80 -23.90
CA GLN A 240 -27.58 9.73 -24.43
C GLN A 240 -28.40 10.25 -23.25
N TYR A 241 -28.71 11.56 -23.32
CA TYR A 241 -29.47 12.35 -22.35
C TYR A 241 -30.86 11.79 -22.06
#